data_AF-A0A1H6YK86-F1
#
_entry.id   AF-A0A1H6YK86-F1
#
_cell.length_a   1.000
_cell.length_b   1.000
_cell.length_c   1.000
_cell.angle_alpha   90.00
_cell.angle_beta   90.00
_cell.angle_gamma   90.00
#
_symmetry.space_group_name_H-M   'P 1'
#
loop_
_entity.id
_entity.type
_entity.pdbx_description
1 polymer ?
#
loop_
_entity_poly.entity_id
_entity_poly.type
_entity_poly.pdbx_seq_one_letter_code
_entity_poly.pdbx_strand_id
1 'polypeptide(L)'
;MAGGDQAAGLRRWAEQFGPVGDVQVSMEAAAPTERTVEPVTLLVIGVPGLPSNQIRRVQATLARWQANGHRWVGDLTRWKVVALEADSPHLAVLASQQSRWALWVEGDADGFRRVYRTLRRLREQGGPQRLLVLHDGIASHAGLLRNLQQAAAGFLDTELLLLPEQPEGPC
;
A
#
# COMPACT_ATOMS: atom_id res chain seq x y z
N MET A 1 0.92 -35.21 17.12
CA MET A 1 0.22 -34.03 17.67
C MET A 1 1.26 -32.98 18.00
N ALA A 2 1.29 -31.88 17.25
CA ALA A 2 2.00 -30.66 17.63
C ALA A 2 1.27 -29.50 16.96
N GLY A 3 0.16 -29.06 17.57
CA GLY A 3 -0.51 -27.83 17.20
C GLY A 3 0.38 -26.67 17.62
N GLY A 4 1.19 -26.16 16.69
CA GLY A 4 1.95 -24.94 16.92
C GLY A 4 0.99 -23.81 17.26
N ASP A 5 1.23 -23.14 18.39
CA ASP A 5 0.40 -22.03 18.88
C ASP A 5 0.46 -20.87 17.88
N GLN A 6 -0.52 -20.82 16.97
CA GLN A 6 -0.65 -19.77 15.96
C GLN A 6 -0.83 -18.39 16.61
N ALA A 7 -1.31 -18.33 17.85
CA ALA A 7 -1.43 -17.08 18.59
C ALA A 7 -0.05 -16.55 19.04
N ALA A 8 0.95 -17.41 19.25
CA ALA A 8 2.31 -16.98 19.57
C ALA A 8 3.04 -16.33 18.38
N GLY A 9 2.66 -16.69 17.15
CA GLY A 9 3.09 -15.97 15.95
C GLY A 9 2.45 -14.59 15.85
N LEU A 10 1.15 -14.51 16.12
CA LEU A 10 0.37 -13.26 16.10
C LEU A 10 0.82 -12.26 17.17
N ARG A 11 1.18 -12.72 18.37
CA ARG A 11 1.72 -11.85 19.44
C ARG A 11 3.06 -11.24 19.06
N ARG A 12 3.99 -12.06 18.54
CA ARG A 12 5.30 -11.57 18.07
C ARG A 12 5.18 -10.60 16.89
N TRP A 13 4.20 -10.82 16.02
CA TRP A 13 3.88 -9.87 14.96
C TRP A 13 3.29 -8.58 15.54
N ALA A 14 2.30 -8.64 16.44
CA ALA A 14 1.71 -7.47 17.07
C ALA A 14 2.75 -6.62 17.85
N GLU A 15 3.70 -7.27 18.53
CA GLU A 15 4.83 -6.60 19.19
C GLU A 15 5.77 -5.90 18.21
N GLN A 16 5.91 -6.43 16.99
CA GLN A 16 6.76 -5.87 15.93
C GLN A 16 6.07 -4.75 15.10
N PHE A 17 4.75 -4.66 15.17
CA PHE A 17 3.94 -3.71 14.37
C PHE A 17 3.08 -2.73 15.19
N GLY A 18 2.96 -2.91 16.51
CA GLY A 18 2.39 -1.96 17.47
C GLY A 18 0.87 -1.78 17.41
N PRO A 19 0.16 -1.68 18.56
CA PRO A 19 -1.27 -1.41 18.56
C PRO A 19 -1.56 0.05 18.16
N VAL A 20 -2.62 0.23 17.37
CA VAL A 20 -3.16 1.54 16.99
C VAL A 20 -3.85 2.12 18.22
N GLY A 21 -3.23 3.13 18.80
CA GLY A 21 -3.58 3.68 20.12
C GLY A 21 -5.00 4.24 20.18
N ASP A 22 -5.69 3.84 21.24
CA ASP A 22 -6.94 4.39 21.74
C ASP A 22 -6.88 5.92 21.89
N VAL A 23 -7.93 6.59 21.44
CA VAL A 23 -8.11 8.03 21.61
C VAL A 23 -8.63 8.28 23.03
N GLN A 24 -7.74 8.65 23.95
CA GLN A 24 -8.13 9.28 25.20
C GLN A 24 -7.82 10.78 25.15
N VAL A 25 -8.88 11.58 25.07
CA VAL A 25 -8.84 13.03 25.25
C VAL A 25 -8.70 13.32 26.74
N SER A 26 -7.52 13.79 27.15
CA SER A 26 -7.32 14.51 28.41
C SER A 26 -6.64 15.83 28.11
N MET A 27 -7.36 16.91 28.42
CA MET A 27 -7.03 18.28 28.12
C MET A 27 -6.17 18.83 29.27
N GLU A 28 -4.84 18.93 29.08
CA GLU A 28 -4.00 19.74 29.96
C GLU A 28 -2.80 20.32 29.21
N ALA A 29 -2.55 21.62 29.41
CA ALA A 29 -1.62 22.42 28.63
C ALA A 29 -0.17 22.30 29.13
N ALA A 30 0.80 22.02 28.23
CA ALA A 30 2.21 22.42 28.37
C ALA A 30 3.08 22.04 27.16
N ALA A 31 3.93 23.00 26.73
CA ALA A 31 5.15 22.89 25.92
C ALA A 31 5.06 22.34 24.47
N PRO A 32 5.93 22.80 23.53
CA PRO A 32 5.99 22.25 22.18
C PRO A 32 6.60 20.87 22.26
N THR A 33 5.77 19.86 22.45
CA THR A 33 6.14 18.47 22.22
C THR A 33 6.55 18.34 20.76
N GLU A 34 7.80 17.92 20.54
CA GLU A 34 8.21 17.31 19.28
C GLU A 34 7.15 16.25 18.98
N ARG A 35 6.30 16.54 17.99
CA ARG A 35 5.22 15.64 17.60
C ARG A 35 5.89 14.36 17.13
N THR A 36 5.88 13.33 17.97
CA THR A 36 6.21 11.97 17.57
C THR A 36 5.21 11.61 16.48
N VAL A 37 5.65 11.73 15.23
CA VAL A 37 4.82 11.42 14.08
C VAL A 37 4.60 9.91 14.09
N GLU A 38 3.38 9.48 14.40
CA GLU A 38 3.06 8.06 14.39
C GLU A 38 3.33 7.47 13.00
N PRO A 39 3.99 6.29 12.93
CA PRO A 39 4.31 5.67 11.67
C PRO A 39 3.02 5.23 10.96
N VAL A 40 2.94 5.57 9.67
CA VAL A 40 1.84 5.20 8.79
C VAL A 40 2.24 3.96 7.99
N THR A 41 1.62 2.82 8.28
CA THR A 41 1.87 1.58 7.52
C THR A 41 1.17 1.63 6.16
N LEU A 42 1.90 1.27 5.10
CA LEU A 42 1.37 1.08 3.75
C LEU A 42 1.74 -0.33 3.28
N LEU A 43 0.73 -1.17 3.06
CA LEU A 43 0.92 -2.52 2.54
C LEU A 43 0.86 -2.48 1.03
N VAL A 44 1.86 -3.06 0.37
CA VAL A 44 2.01 -2.98 -1.08
C VAL A 44 2.11 -4.38 -1.67
N ILE A 45 1.29 -4.65 -2.67
CA ILE A 45 1.23 -5.94 -3.35
C ILE A 45 1.82 -5.81 -4.76
N GLY A 46 2.56 -6.83 -5.18
CA GLY A 46 3.00 -6.98 -6.57
C GLY A 46 4.24 -6.16 -6.94
N VAL A 47 5.00 -5.68 -5.96
CA VAL A 47 6.27 -4.99 -6.24
C VAL A 47 7.34 -6.03 -6.61
N PRO A 48 7.95 -5.98 -7.80
CA PRO A 48 8.93 -6.97 -8.21
C PRO A 48 10.29 -6.75 -7.52
N GLY A 49 11.07 -7.83 -7.40
CA GLY A 49 12.46 -7.80 -6.95
C GLY A 49 12.64 -8.09 -5.46
N LEU A 50 13.83 -7.77 -4.93
CA LEU A 50 14.18 -8.02 -3.53
C LEU A 50 13.53 -6.99 -2.59
N PRO A 51 13.26 -7.32 -1.31
CA PRO A 51 12.56 -6.45 -0.37
C PRO A 51 13.11 -5.02 -0.26
N SER A 52 14.43 -4.85 -0.25
CA SER A 52 15.06 -3.52 -0.20
C SER A 52 14.80 -2.68 -1.46
N ASN A 53 14.76 -3.32 -2.64
CA ASN A 53 14.43 -2.65 -3.89
C ASN A 53 12.93 -2.29 -3.94
N GLN A 54 12.07 -3.19 -3.45
CA GLN A 54 10.64 -2.97 -3.39
C GLN A 54 10.31 -1.72 -2.54
N ILE A 55 10.86 -1.65 -1.32
CA ILE A 55 10.67 -0.50 -0.42
C ILE A 55 11.17 0.79 -1.08
N ARG A 56 12.39 0.76 -1.65
CA ARG A 56 12.97 1.93 -2.31
C ARG A 56 12.11 2.45 -3.46
N ARG A 57 11.54 1.56 -4.28
CA ARG A 57 10.65 1.93 -5.40
C ARG A 57 9.39 2.63 -4.91
N VAL A 58 8.76 2.09 -3.87
CA VAL A 58 7.56 2.70 -3.27
C VAL A 58 7.90 4.07 -2.67
N GLN A 59 9.01 4.17 -1.92
CA GLN A 59 9.47 5.45 -1.35
C GLN A 59 9.77 6.49 -2.45
N ALA A 60 10.37 6.09 -3.56
CA ALA A 60 10.60 6.98 -4.70
C ALA A 60 9.28 7.48 -5.32
N THR A 61 8.26 6.62 -5.43
CA THR A 61 6.93 7.03 -5.88
C THR A 61 6.27 8.03 -4.93
N LEU A 62 6.33 7.79 -3.62
CA LEU A 62 5.80 8.73 -2.63
C LEU A 62 6.54 10.08 -2.67
N ALA A 63 7.88 10.05 -2.82
CA ALA A 63 8.68 11.26 -2.97
C ALA A 63 8.28 12.06 -4.22
N ARG A 64 8.08 11.36 -5.35
CA ARG A 64 7.61 11.98 -6.59
C ARG A 64 6.23 12.61 -6.42
N TRP A 65 5.30 11.94 -5.73
CA TRP A 65 3.99 12.51 -5.43
C TRP A 65 4.07 13.76 -4.55
N GLN A 66 4.92 13.73 -3.52
CA GLN A 66 5.17 14.91 -2.69
C GLN A 66 5.68 16.09 -3.53
N ALA A 67 6.64 15.84 -4.43
CA ALA A 67 7.15 16.86 -5.36
C ALA A 67 6.07 17.35 -6.35
N ASN A 68 5.13 16.49 -6.74
CA ASN A 68 3.95 16.84 -7.56
C ASN A 68 2.85 17.61 -6.76
N GLY A 69 3.09 17.98 -5.51
CA GLY A 69 2.18 18.78 -4.70
C GLY A 69 1.13 17.98 -3.93
N HIS A 70 1.23 16.64 -3.89
CA HIS A 70 0.34 15.78 -3.09
C HIS A 70 0.65 15.89 -1.60
N ARG A 71 0.20 16.98 -0.96
CA ARG A 71 0.49 17.32 0.45
C ARG A 71 0.09 16.25 1.46
N TRP A 72 -0.88 15.40 1.14
CA TRP A 72 -1.32 14.31 2.00
C TRP A 72 -0.23 13.26 2.23
N VAL A 73 0.75 13.13 1.32
CA VAL A 73 1.92 12.25 1.50
C VAL A 73 2.70 12.66 2.74
N GLY A 74 2.79 13.96 3.03
CA GLY A 74 3.44 14.49 4.22
C GLY A 74 4.92 14.14 4.29
N ASP A 75 5.40 13.82 5.49
CA ASP A 75 6.76 13.34 5.72
C ASP A 75 6.95 11.92 5.16
N LEU A 76 8.01 11.69 4.39
CA LEU A 76 8.33 10.36 3.85
C LEU A 76 8.83 9.39 4.93
N THR A 77 9.46 9.89 5.98
CA THR A 77 10.05 9.07 7.05
C THR A 77 8.99 8.38 7.91
N ARG A 78 7.76 8.92 7.94
CA ARG A 78 6.63 8.31 8.67
C ARG A 78 6.10 7.05 7.97
N TRP A 79 6.38 6.85 6.68
CA TRP A 79 5.81 5.74 5.93
C TRP A 79 6.56 4.44 6.18
N LYS A 80 5.89 3.49 6.84
CA LYS A 80 6.36 2.11 6.99
C LYS A 80 5.81 1.27 5.84
N VAL A 81 6.63 1.09 4.80
CA VAL A 81 6.26 0.28 3.63
C VAL A 81 6.46 -1.21 3.94
N VAL A 82 5.41 -2.00 3.73
CA VAL A 82 5.45 -3.46 3.87
C VAL A 82 5.04 -4.08 2.55
N ALA A 83 5.97 -4.76 1.89
CA ALA A 83 5.65 -5.51 0.68
C ALA A 83 5.07 -6.88 1.04
N LEU A 84 4.03 -7.28 0.32
CA LEU A 84 3.34 -8.56 0.49
C LEU A 84 3.19 -9.27 -0.84
N GLU A 85 3.26 -10.59 -0.78
CA GLU A 85 2.84 -11.46 -1.86
C GLU A 85 1.31 -11.58 -1.88
N ALA A 86 0.75 -11.67 -3.08
CA ALA A 86 -0.70 -11.73 -3.29
C ALA A 86 -1.33 -13.06 -2.88
N ASP A 87 -0.51 -14.07 -2.57
CA ASP A 87 -0.92 -15.39 -2.09
C ASP A 87 -0.66 -15.59 -0.59
N SER A 88 -0.32 -14.52 0.14
CA SER A 88 -0.05 -14.58 1.57
C SER A 88 -1.26 -15.14 2.34
N PRO A 89 -1.06 -16.17 3.19
CA PRO A 89 -2.15 -16.76 3.98
C PRO A 89 -2.73 -15.77 5.02
N HIS A 90 -2.05 -14.65 5.27
CA HIS A 90 -2.46 -13.63 6.22
C HIS A 90 -3.27 -12.49 5.59
N LEU A 91 -3.55 -12.56 4.28
CA LEU A 91 -4.13 -11.45 3.54
C LEU A 91 -5.47 -10.98 4.13
N ALA A 92 -6.40 -11.90 4.42
CA ALA A 92 -7.71 -11.56 4.97
C ALA A 92 -7.63 -10.88 6.35
N VAL A 93 -6.72 -11.35 7.21
CA VAL A 93 -6.50 -10.77 8.55
C VAL A 93 -5.89 -9.39 8.43
N LEU A 94 -4.89 -9.23 7.56
CA LEU A 94 -4.29 -7.93 7.33
C LEU A 94 -5.30 -6.95 6.74
N ALA A 95 -6.16 -7.40 5.82
CA ALA A 95 -7.15 -6.55 5.16
C ALA A 95 -8.20 -6.01 6.14
N SER A 96 -8.49 -6.72 7.23
CA SER A 96 -9.40 -6.24 8.28
C SER A 96 -8.73 -5.31 9.29
N GLN A 97 -7.41 -5.41 9.46
CA GLN A 97 -6.65 -4.62 10.44
C GLN A 97 -6.02 -3.36 9.86
N GLN A 98 -5.71 -3.37 8.56
CA GLN A 98 -4.93 -2.32 7.91
C GLN A 98 -5.79 -1.61 6.88
N SER A 99 -5.81 -0.28 6.95
CA SER A 99 -6.66 0.54 6.07
C SER A 99 -5.97 0.98 4.78
N ARG A 100 -4.63 0.94 4.73
CA ARG A 100 -3.84 1.51 3.63
C ARG A 100 -3.18 0.42 2.80
N TRP A 101 -3.76 0.19 1.64
CA TRP A 101 -3.31 -0.81 0.69
C TRP A 101 -2.94 -0.16 -0.63
N ALA A 102 -1.89 -0.71 -1.25
CA ALA A 102 -1.42 -0.29 -2.55
C ALA A 102 -1.12 -1.50 -3.45
N LEU A 103 -1.25 -1.26 -4.74
CA LEU A 103 -0.96 -2.21 -5.80
C LEU A 103 0.09 -1.59 -6.71
N TRP A 104 1.20 -2.29 -6.89
CA TRP A 104 2.22 -1.88 -7.85
C TRP A 104 1.83 -2.31 -9.26
N VAL A 105 1.95 -1.38 -10.20
CA VAL A 105 1.67 -1.60 -11.63
C VAL A 105 2.91 -1.24 -12.42
N GLU A 106 3.41 -2.22 -13.17
CA GLU A 106 4.50 -2.02 -14.13
C GLU A 106 3.96 -1.50 -15.46
N GLY A 107 4.74 -0.65 -16.14
CA GLY A 107 4.38 -0.04 -17.41
C GLY A 107 4.73 -0.86 -18.65
N ASP A 108 5.08 -2.14 -18.52
CA ASP A 108 5.35 -3.00 -19.68
C ASP A 108 4.07 -3.62 -20.27
N ALA A 109 4.21 -4.15 -21.49
CA ALA A 109 3.11 -4.71 -22.28
C ALA A 109 2.35 -5.86 -21.58
N ASP A 110 3.01 -6.60 -20.67
CA ASP A 110 2.39 -7.69 -19.92
C ASP A 110 1.96 -7.27 -18.50
N GLY A 111 2.26 -6.04 -18.08
CA GLY A 111 1.96 -5.51 -16.76
C GLY A 111 0.48 -5.60 -16.40
N PHE A 112 -0.41 -5.28 -17.34
CA PHE A 112 -1.86 -5.42 -17.15
C PHE A 112 -2.27 -6.85 -16.80
N ARG A 113 -1.76 -7.85 -17.53
CA ARG A 113 -2.13 -9.26 -17.31
C ARG A 113 -1.65 -9.74 -15.95
N ARG A 114 -0.43 -9.36 -15.55
CA ARG A 114 0.13 -9.71 -14.24
C ARG A 114 -0.68 -9.08 -13.11
N VAL A 115 -1.01 -7.80 -13.23
CA VAL A 115 -1.78 -7.08 -12.22
C VAL A 115 -3.21 -7.61 -12.13
N TYR A 116 -3.88 -7.87 -13.25
CA TYR A 116 -5.24 -8.43 -13.23
C TYR A 116 -5.29 -9.82 -12.57
N ARG A 117 -4.31 -10.69 -12.84
CA ARG A 117 -4.18 -11.99 -12.14
C ARG A 117 -3.97 -11.80 -10.63
N THR A 118 -3.16 -10.80 -10.27
CA THR A 118 -2.91 -10.43 -8.86
C THR A 118 -4.21 -10.02 -8.18
N LEU A 119 -4.97 -9.09 -8.78
CA LEU A 119 -6.27 -8.65 -8.26
C LEU A 119 -7.26 -9.79 -8.10
N ARG A 120 -7.33 -10.70 -9.08
CA ARG A 120 -8.20 -11.88 -8.98
C ARG A 120 -7.84 -12.75 -7.77
N ARG A 121 -6.55 -13.00 -7.55
CA ARG A 121 -6.08 -13.77 -6.37
C ARG A 121 -6.40 -13.05 -5.07
N LEU A 122 -6.20 -11.74 -5.01
CA LEU A 122 -6.55 -10.95 -3.83
C LEU A 122 -8.04 -11.07 -3.50
N ARG A 123 -8.90 -11.01 -4.52
CA ARG A 123 -10.34 -11.16 -4.33
C ARG A 123 -10.69 -12.56 -3.83
N GLU A 124 -10.11 -13.61 -4.41
CA GLU A 124 -10.31 -15.01 -4.00
C GLU A 124 -9.86 -15.27 -2.54
N GLN A 125 -8.86 -14.53 -2.05
CA GLN A 125 -8.30 -14.66 -0.70
C GLN A 125 -8.89 -13.70 0.34
N GLY A 126 -9.92 -12.92 0.00
CA GLY A 126 -10.53 -11.96 0.94
C GLY A 126 -9.65 -10.74 1.21
N GLY A 127 -8.88 -10.31 0.22
CA GLY A 127 -8.02 -9.12 0.27
C GLY A 127 -8.78 -7.80 0.28
N PRO A 128 -8.05 -6.67 0.27
CA PRO A 128 -8.64 -5.33 0.36
C PRO A 128 -9.52 -5.01 -0.85
N GLN A 129 -10.63 -4.30 -0.59
CA GLN A 129 -11.53 -3.82 -1.64
C GLN A 129 -11.09 -2.50 -2.27
N ARG A 130 -10.16 -1.76 -1.65
CA ARG A 130 -9.69 -0.48 -2.14
C ARG A 130 -8.16 -0.44 -2.13
N LEU A 131 -7.57 -0.17 -3.29
CA LEU A 131 -6.13 -0.21 -3.51
C LEU A 131 -5.65 1.08 -4.17
N LEU A 132 -4.62 1.69 -3.60
CA LEU A 132 -3.90 2.79 -4.20
C LEU A 132 -2.94 2.26 -5.28
N VAL A 133 -3.06 2.75 -6.50
CA VAL A 133 -2.17 2.32 -7.58
C VAL A 133 -0.84 3.07 -7.49
N LEU A 134 0.24 2.31 -7.42
CA LEU A 134 1.61 2.79 -7.47
C LEU A 134 2.24 2.38 -8.80
N HIS A 135 3.05 3.26 -9.36
CA HIS A 135 3.84 2.98 -10.55
C HIS A 135 5.12 3.83 -10.58
N ASP A 136 6.01 3.57 -11.54
CA ASP A 136 7.31 4.25 -11.67
C ASP A 136 7.28 5.51 -12.55
N GLY A 137 6.19 6.29 -12.48
CA GLY A 137 6.07 7.51 -13.29
C GLY A 137 5.61 7.27 -14.73
N ILE A 138 4.67 6.34 -14.92
CA ILE A 138 4.15 5.97 -16.22
C ILE A 138 3.33 7.11 -16.85
N ALA A 139 3.99 7.98 -17.62
CA ALA A 139 3.34 9.09 -18.33
C ALA A 139 2.43 8.63 -19.49
N SER A 140 2.69 7.45 -20.09
CA SER A 140 2.10 7.04 -21.39
C SER A 140 1.04 5.94 -21.31
N HIS A 141 0.50 5.60 -20.13
CA HIS A 141 -0.42 4.46 -19.96
C HIS A 141 -1.75 4.82 -19.25
N ALA A 142 -2.18 6.08 -19.33
CA ALA A 142 -3.46 6.52 -18.75
C ALA A 142 -4.65 5.64 -19.23
N GLY A 143 -4.65 5.23 -20.51
CA GLY A 143 -5.66 4.31 -21.04
C GLY A 143 -5.62 2.91 -20.42
N LEU A 144 -4.42 2.35 -20.22
CA LEU A 144 -4.26 1.02 -19.62
C LEU A 144 -4.65 1.03 -18.13
N LEU A 145 -4.22 2.05 -17.37
CA LEU A 145 -4.58 2.19 -15.96
C LEU A 145 -6.09 2.38 -15.78
N ARG A 146 -6.73 3.16 -16.67
CA ARG A 146 -8.18 3.34 -16.66
C ARG A 146 -8.92 2.04 -17.00
N ASN A 147 -8.46 1.28 -17.99
CA ASN A 147 -9.02 -0.02 -18.32
C ASN A 147 -8.87 -1.00 -17.14
N LEU A 148 -7.74 -0.96 -16.45
CA LEU A 148 -7.51 -1.78 -15.25
C LEU A 148 -8.45 -1.39 -14.11
N GLN A 149 -8.62 -0.09 -13.85
CA GLN A 149 -9.57 0.42 -12.86
C GLN A 149 -11.00 -0.03 -13.17
N GLN A 150 -11.43 0.07 -14.43
CA GLN A 150 -12.76 -0.36 -14.86
C GLN A 150 -12.94 -1.88 -14.72
N ALA A 151 -11.95 -2.67 -15.13
CA ALA A 151 -12.01 -4.12 -15.02
C ALA A 151 -12.01 -4.58 -13.55
N ALA A 152 -11.22 -3.95 -12.68
CA ALA A 152 -11.21 -4.25 -11.25
C ALA A 152 -12.56 -3.96 -10.59
N ALA A 153 -13.17 -2.81 -10.89
CA ALA A 153 -14.47 -2.45 -10.36
C ALA A 153 -15.57 -3.37 -10.90
N GLY A 154 -15.60 -3.61 -12.22
CA GLY A 154 -16.69 -4.35 -12.87
C GLY A 154 -16.66 -5.87 -12.65
N PHE A 155 -15.47 -6.47 -12.55
CA PHE A 155 -15.35 -7.93 -12.46
C PHE A 155 -14.89 -8.45 -11.10
N LEU A 156 -14.22 -7.61 -10.30
CA LEU A 156 -13.58 -8.04 -9.05
C LEU A 156 -14.13 -7.31 -7.82
N ASP A 157 -15.08 -6.38 -7.98
CA ASP A 157 -15.62 -5.57 -6.88
C ASP A 157 -14.49 -4.91 -6.07
N THR A 158 -13.48 -4.42 -6.78
CA THR A 158 -12.26 -3.81 -6.22
C THR A 158 -12.06 -2.43 -6.81
N GLU A 159 -11.98 -1.43 -5.94
CA GLU A 159 -11.76 -0.03 -6.28
C GLU A 159 -10.27 0.29 -6.37
N LEU A 160 -9.82 0.69 -7.56
CA LEU A 160 -8.46 1.19 -7.75
C LEU A 160 -8.44 2.71 -7.71
N LEU A 161 -7.66 3.27 -6.79
CA LEU A 161 -7.43 4.71 -6.68
C LEU A 161 -6.20 5.07 -7.51
N LEU A 162 -6.41 5.85 -8.57
CA LEU A 162 -5.35 6.39 -9.42
C LEU A 162 -5.04 7.81 -8.96
N LEU A 163 -3.75 8.13 -8.78
CA LEU A 163 -3.33 9.51 -8.57
C LEU A 163 -2.92 10.15 -9.90
N PRO A 164 -3.37 11.38 -10.18
CA PRO A 164 -2.81 12.14 -11.28
C PRO A 164 -1.37 12.53 -10.91
N GLU A 165 -0.44 12.18 -11.79
CA GLU A 165 0.93 12.69 -11.78
C GLU A 165 1.09 13.64 -12.96
N GLN A 166 1.76 14.78 -12.77
CA GLN A 166 2.20 15.55 -13.92
C GLN A 166 3.35 14.75 -14.56
N PRO A 167 3.32 14.46 -15.87
CA PRO A 167 4.50 13.94 -16.53
C PRO A 167 5.63 14.95 -16.30
N GLU A 168 6.83 14.49 -15.97
CA GLU A 168 7.98 15.40 -15.88
C GLU A 168 8.11 16.10 -17.24
N GLY A 169 7.72 17.38 -17.28
CA GLY A 169 7.81 18.20 -18.47
C GLY A 169 9.29 18.41 -18.80
N PRO A 170 9.67 18.49 -20.09
CA PRO A 170 11.03 18.85 -20.43
C PRO A 170 11.30 20.28 -19.94
N CYS A 171 12.40 20.46 -19.19
CA CYS A 171 13.05 21.76 -19.02
C CYS A 171 13.50 22.29 -20.38
#